data_AF-A0AAQ2NI94-F1
#
_entry.id   AF-A0AAQ2NI94-F1
#
_cell.length_a   1.000
_cell.length_b   1.000
_cell.length_c   1.000
_cell.angle_alpha   90.00
_cell.angle_beta   90.00
_cell.angle_gamma   90.00
#
_symmetry.space_group_name_H-M   'P 1'
#
loop_
_entity.id
_entity.type
_entity.pdbx_description
1 polymer ?
#
loop_
_entity_poly.entity_id
_entity_poly.type
_entity_poly.pdbx_seq_one_letter_code
_entity_poly.pdbx_strand_id
1 'polypeptide(L)'
;MGRIKQDWIESQERGYSLPELKEKYVCANHFDDSYLKQYINKNSISGTCSYCGKKKKVIDLNHLMGYIVDKIMSYYGNPSDEGLYLASSFFDDDKERIPGFQRVGCYVTPSFAHNYESTKELFYDINLTTDSEVLDNDMESCFINDEWIQHTPYMMSESQELSFMWKTFQRMVKHEQRFTFFKRPEFTGEEVSNDNGLMDILTELGAKITAHNLYSNISAGTELYRCRFINEGETVNKFDEITSSPDNKAKQSRMSPAGISMFYGAFDKKTAIVESSPDGEGTGKYVIGKFNLKKNLIVLDLTKLPKPSFWIGKDWEGIEFLHSFNREITKRIERDDRIHIDYIPSQVFTEYLRYIHRLPNGKKIDGIIYKSSLKSTDNNIVLFYNQRSSSDVLELVEIT
;
A
#
# COMPACT_ATOMS: atom_id res chain seq x y z
N MET A 1 -22.09 -0.87 47.21
CA MET A 1 -20.80 -0.16 47.24
C MET A 1 -19.62 -1.04 46.83
N GLY A 2 -19.55 -2.34 47.16
CA GLY A 2 -18.43 -3.22 46.77
C GLY A 2 -18.29 -3.49 45.27
N ARG A 3 -19.36 -3.90 44.57
CA ARG A 3 -19.30 -4.20 43.11
C ARG A 3 -18.98 -2.99 42.25
N ILE A 4 -19.67 -1.86 42.46
CA ILE A 4 -19.40 -0.60 41.74
C ILE A 4 -17.94 -0.15 41.92
N LYS A 5 -17.38 -0.32 43.12
CA LYS A 5 -15.97 0.01 43.38
C LYS A 5 -15.03 -0.98 42.68
N GLN A 6 -15.37 -2.27 42.66
CA GLN A 6 -14.62 -3.31 41.95
C GLN A 6 -14.62 -3.06 40.43
N ASP A 7 -15.79 -2.80 39.83
CA ASP A 7 -15.96 -2.52 38.41
C ASP A 7 -15.21 -1.23 38.00
N TRP A 8 -15.17 -0.23 38.90
CA TRP A 8 -14.38 0.97 38.71
C TRP A 8 -12.87 0.69 38.74
N ILE A 9 -12.39 -0.13 39.69
CA ILE A 9 -10.98 -0.54 39.75
C ILE A 9 -10.59 -1.34 38.51
N GLU A 10 -11.40 -2.33 38.11
CA GLU A 10 -11.16 -3.14 36.91
C GLU A 10 -11.15 -2.30 35.64
N SER A 11 -12.01 -1.28 35.55
CA SER A 11 -12.03 -0.33 34.43
C SER A 11 -10.76 0.52 34.38
N GLN A 12 -10.27 0.99 35.54
CA GLN A 12 -9.00 1.71 35.62
C GLN A 12 -7.81 0.81 35.23
N GLU A 13 -7.78 -0.44 35.69
CA GLU A 13 -6.71 -1.40 35.36
C GLU A 13 -6.68 -1.75 33.87
N ARG A 14 -7.83 -1.85 33.21
CA ARG A 14 -7.89 -2.12 31.76
C ARG A 14 -7.83 -0.87 30.87
N GLY A 15 -7.95 0.34 31.43
CA GLY A 15 -7.87 1.61 30.70
C GLY A 15 -9.12 2.06 29.93
N TYR A 16 -10.26 1.38 30.11
CA TYR A 16 -11.53 1.75 29.44
C TYR A 16 -12.77 1.31 30.21
N SER A 17 -13.92 1.89 29.88
CA SER A 17 -15.25 1.47 30.32
C SER A 17 -16.20 1.41 29.14
N LEU A 18 -16.90 0.28 28.97
CA LEU A 18 -17.89 0.15 27.90
C LEU A 18 -19.24 0.78 28.30
N PRO A 19 -20.02 1.28 27.33
CA PRO A 19 -21.40 1.74 27.55
C PRO A 19 -22.31 0.63 28.10
N GLU A 20 -23.48 0.96 28.66
CA GLU A 20 -24.41 -0.08 29.11
C GLU A 20 -24.97 -0.89 27.93
N LEU A 21 -25.10 -2.21 28.12
CA LEU A 21 -25.69 -3.10 27.12
C LEU A 21 -27.13 -2.70 26.82
N LYS A 22 -27.48 -2.69 25.53
CA LYS A 22 -28.81 -2.41 24.98
C LYS A 22 -29.35 -1.00 25.26
N GLU A 23 -28.49 -0.07 25.66
CA GLU A 23 -28.86 1.32 25.93
C GLU A 23 -28.89 2.16 24.65
N LYS A 24 -27.78 2.18 23.90
CA LYS A 24 -27.63 2.94 22.65
C LYS A 24 -27.34 2.02 21.47
N TYR A 25 -27.90 2.36 20.32
CA TYR A 25 -27.72 1.63 19.07
C TYR A 25 -27.21 2.57 17.97
N VAL A 26 -26.24 2.12 17.19
CA VAL A 26 -25.61 2.92 16.14
C VAL A 26 -25.73 2.23 14.77
N CYS A 27 -25.94 3.01 13.72
CA CYS A 27 -25.95 2.49 12.34
C CYS A 27 -24.65 2.79 11.60
N ALA A 28 -24.32 1.95 10.62
CA ALA A 28 -23.09 2.04 9.83
C ALA A 28 -22.94 3.34 9.03
N ASN A 29 -24.02 4.11 8.83
CA ASN A 29 -24.00 5.34 8.03
C ASN A 29 -23.16 6.46 8.67
N HIS A 30 -22.91 6.41 9.97
CA HIS A 30 -22.13 7.42 10.69
C HIS A 30 -20.63 7.32 10.43
N PHE A 31 -20.13 6.18 9.93
CA PHE A 31 -18.70 5.92 9.75
C PHE A 31 -18.30 5.97 8.29
N ASP A 32 -17.17 6.56 7.94
CA ASP A 32 -16.69 6.58 6.55
C ASP A 32 -15.95 5.31 6.13
N ASP A 33 -15.28 4.64 7.08
CA ASP A 33 -14.53 3.43 6.82
C ASP A 33 -15.40 2.26 6.32
N SER A 34 -15.01 1.65 5.20
CA SER A 34 -15.77 0.57 4.57
C SER A 34 -15.73 -0.75 5.36
N TYR A 35 -14.62 -1.05 6.04
CA TYR A 35 -14.47 -2.27 6.82
C TYR A 35 -15.20 -2.17 8.15
N LEU A 36 -15.18 -0.99 8.80
CA LEU A 36 -16.00 -0.74 9.98
C LEU A 36 -17.49 -0.81 9.65
N LYS A 37 -17.92 -0.19 8.54
CA LYS A 37 -19.28 -0.35 7.98
C LYS A 37 -19.64 -1.82 7.77
N GLN A 38 -18.74 -2.62 7.21
CA GLN A 38 -18.96 -4.06 6.99
C GLN A 38 -19.12 -4.81 8.31
N TYR A 39 -18.27 -4.53 9.30
CA TYR A 39 -18.36 -5.11 10.64
C TYR A 39 -19.72 -4.81 11.30
N ILE A 40 -20.13 -3.54 11.30
CA ILE A 40 -21.42 -3.11 11.86
C ILE A 40 -22.57 -3.82 11.16
N ASN A 41 -22.58 -3.85 9.82
CA ASN A 41 -23.65 -4.48 9.05
C ASN A 41 -23.74 -5.99 9.28
N LYS A 42 -22.61 -6.68 9.44
CA LYS A 42 -22.56 -8.13 9.70
C LYS A 42 -23.12 -8.49 11.08
N ASN A 43 -22.94 -7.63 12.07
CA ASN A 43 -23.36 -7.85 13.47
C ASN A 43 -24.64 -7.06 13.85
N SER A 44 -25.35 -6.54 12.86
CA SER A 44 -26.51 -5.67 13.08
C SER A 44 -27.83 -6.42 13.21
N ILE A 45 -28.76 -5.79 13.93
CA ILE A 45 -30.18 -6.15 14.00
C ILE A 45 -31.02 -5.01 13.40
N SER A 46 -32.28 -5.29 13.07
CA SER A 46 -33.23 -4.22 12.72
C SER A 46 -33.63 -3.44 13.97
N GLY A 47 -33.47 -2.11 13.94
CA GLY A 47 -33.79 -1.23 15.06
C GLY A 47 -33.79 0.24 14.65
N THR A 48 -33.77 1.13 15.64
CA THR A 48 -33.67 2.58 15.43
C THR A 48 -32.30 3.05 15.92
N CYS A 49 -31.59 3.82 15.11
CA CYS A 49 -30.32 4.41 15.53
C CYS A 49 -30.57 5.51 16.57
N SER A 50 -29.89 5.45 17.71
CA SER A 50 -29.95 6.45 18.78
C SER A 50 -29.42 7.82 18.36
N TYR A 51 -28.58 7.88 17.32
CA TYR A 51 -27.89 9.10 16.88
C TYR A 51 -28.58 9.82 15.72
N CYS A 52 -29.09 9.09 14.72
CA CYS A 52 -29.83 9.71 13.60
C CYS A 52 -31.34 9.49 13.63
N GLY A 53 -31.87 8.71 14.58
CA GLY A 53 -33.31 8.43 14.73
C GLY A 53 -33.94 7.57 13.63
N LYS A 54 -33.17 7.09 12.64
CA LYS A 54 -33.68 6.35 11.49
C LYS A 54 -33.81 4.85 11.81
N LYS A 55 -34.90 4.22 11.33
CA LYS A 55 -35.09 2.76 11.38
C LYS A 55 -34.24 2.07 10.32
N LYS A 56 -33.23 1.31 10.75
CA LYS A 56 -32.23 0.68 9.88
C LYS A 56 -31.62 -0.56 10.57
N LYS A 57 -30.61 -1.14 9.95
CA LYS A 57 -29.67 -2.05 10.59
C LYS A 57 -28.80 -1.28 11.58
N VAL A 58 -28.79 -1.71 12.84
CA VAL A 58 -28.06 -1.09 13.95
C VAL A 58 -27.32 -2.14 14.76
N ILE A 59 -26.20 -1.75 15.37
CA ILE A 59 -25.45 -2.54 16.35
C ILE A 59 -25.57 -1.86 17.71
N ASP A 60 -25.54 -2.65 18.77
CA ASP A 60 -25.40 -2.15 20.14
C ASP A 60 -24.06 -1.41 20.29
N LEU A 61 -24.07 -0.19 20.84
CA LEU A 61 -22.86 0.61 21.02
C LEU A 61 -21.85 -0.12 21.92
N ASN A 62 -22.30 -0.85 22.95
CA ASN A 62 -21.41 -1.64 23.80
C ASN A 62 -20.63 -2.68 22.97
N HIS A 63 -21.31 -3.42 22.11
CA HIS A 63 -20.66 -4.43 21.26
C HIS A 63 -19.73 -3.81 20.21
N LEU A 64 -20.08 -2.64 19.67
CA LEU A 64 -19.20 -1.93 18.76
C LEU A 64 -17.94 -1.44 19.48
N MET A 65 -18.10 -0.85 20.67
CA MET A 65 -16.98 -0.36 21.47
C MET A 65 -16.08 -1.49 21.94
N GLY A 66 -16.62 -2.67 22.28
CA GLY A 66 -15.78 -3.85 22.55
C GLY A 66 -14.82 -4.15 21.40
N TYR A 67 -15.32 -4.17 20.15
CA TYR A 67 -14.48 -4.38 18.98
C TYR A 67 -13.46 -3.24 18.73
N ILE A 68 -13.88 -1.99 18.90
CA ILE A 68 -13.02 -0.81 18.69
C ILE A 68 -11.88 -0.81 19.71
N VAL A 69 -12.20 -0.96 21.00
CA VAL A 69 -11.24 -0.96 22.10
C VAL A 69 -10.28 -2.12 21.96
N ASP A 70 -10.78 -3.34 21.76
CA ASP A 70 -9.93 -4.54 21.61
C ASP A 70 -8.88 -4.34 20.51
N LYS A 71 -9.27 -3.69 19.40
CA LYS A 71 -8.35 -3.43 18.30
C LYS A 71 -7.41 -2.27 18.57
N ILE A 72 -7.86 -1.15 19.12
CA ILE A 72 -6.96 -0.02 19.45
C ILE A 72 -5.93 -0.47 20.48
N MET A 73 -6.36 -1.13 21.56
CA MET A 73 -5.49 -1.54 22.65
C MET A 73 -4.54 -2.69 22.29
N SER A 74 -4.75 -3.39 21.17
CA SER A 74 -3.77 -4.36 20.66
C SER A 74 -2.59 -3.71 19.94
N TYR A 75 -2.69 -2.43 19.57
CA TYR A 75 -1.63 -1.69 18.86
C TYR A 75 -1.10 -0.49 19.64
N TYR A 76 -1.91 0.09 20.52
CA TYR A 76 -1.57 1.31 21.26
C TYR A 76 -1.81 1.14 22.76
N GLY A 77 -0.96 1.78 23.55
CA GLY A 77 -1.02 1.86 25.00
C GLY A 77 -0.85 3.29 25.50
N ASN A 78 -0.96 3.48 26.82
CA ASN A 78 -0.64 4.75 27.46
C ASN A 78 0.88 4.93 27.51
N PRO A 79 1.45 6.10 27.15
CA PRO A 79 2.89 6.34 27.26
C PRO A 79 3.51 5.99 28.62
N SER A 80 2.77 6.11 29.72
CA SER A 80 3.25 5.74 31.07
C SER A 80 3.48 4.25 31.27
N ASP A 81 2.85 3.41 30.45
CA ASP A 81 2.78 1.96 30.63
C ASP A 81 3.70 1.21 29.66
N GLU A 82 4.34 1.94 28.72
CA GLU A 82 5.20 1.37 27.66
C GLU A 82 6.70 1.33 28.01
N GLY A 83 7.06 1.58 29.27
CA GLY A 83 8.45 1.51 29.73
C GLY A 83 9.38 2.57 29.10
N LEU A 84 8.84 3.73 28.75
CA LEU A 84 9.61 4.84 28.18
C LEU A 84 10.51 5.52 29.23
N TYR A 85 11.65 6.02 28.77
CA TYR A 85 12.51 6.88 29.61
C TYR A 85 11.93 8.29 29.76
N LEU A 86 12.24 8.95 30.88
CA LEU A 86 11.89 10.34 31.09
C LEU A 86 12.71 11.26 30.16
N ALA A 87 12.02 12.16 29.46
CA ALA A 87 12.65 13.13 28.57
C ALA A 87 13.68 14.00 29.31
N SER A 88 13.44 14.31 30.59
CA SER A 88 14.36 15.10 31.42
C SER A 88 15.71 14.43 31.68
N SER A 89 15.84 13.13 31.41
CA SER A 89 17.13 12.41 31.49
C SER A 89 17.89 12.43 30.17
N PHE A 90 17.25 12.84 29.07
CA PHE A 90 17.79 12.80 27.71
C PHE A 90 17.95 14.17 27.08
N PHE A 91 17.09 15.13 27.41
CA PHE A 91 17.11 16.49 26.88
C PHE A 91 17.41 17.50 27.99
N ASP A 92 18.32 18.42 27.72
CA ASP A 92 18.73 19.50 28.63
C ASP A 92 17.66 20.60 28.72
N ASP A 93 16.93 20.86 27.62
CA ASP A 93 15.80 21.79 27.59
C ASP A 93 14.72 21.41 26.55
N ASP A 94 13.58 22.12 26.57
CA ASP A 94 12.42 21.84 25.71
C ASP A 94 12.61 22.22 24.24
N LYS A 95 13.69 22.91 23.89
CA LYS A 95 14.03 23.31 22.52
C LYS A 95 15.06 22.40 21.88
N GLU A 96 15.78 21.63 22.67
CA GLU A 96 16.74 20.66 22.19
C GLU A 96 16.06 19.61 21.30
N ARG A 97 16.74 19.30 20.18
CA ARG A 97 16.31 18.29 19.22
C ARG A 97 17.39 17.25 19.07
N ILE A 98 17.09 16.01 19.43
CA ILE A 98 17.99 14.87 19.27
C ILE A 98 17.54 14.09 18.03
N PRO A 99 18.38 13.98 16.98
CA PRO A 99 18.03 13.23 15.80
C PRO A 99 17.61 11.78 16.12
N GLY A 100 16.48 11.36 15.57
CA GLY A 100 15.94 10.01 15.78
C GLY A 100 15.10 9.83 17.05
N PHE A 101 14.96 10.87 17.88
CA PHE A 101 14.14 10.85 19.09
C PHE A 101 13.17 12.02 19.11
N GLN A 102 12.05 11.84 19.80
CA GLN A 102 11.02 12.84 20.02
C GLN A 102 10.50 12.76 21.46
N ARG A 103 9.85 13.85 21.90
CA ARG A 103 9.17 13.91 23.19
C ARG A 103 7.70 13.52 23.02
N VAL A 104 7.18 12.73 23.95
CA VAL A 104 5.76 12.39 24.07
C VAL A 104 5.39 12.59 25.54
N GLY A 105 4.65 13.66 25.84
CA GLY A 105 4.45 14.11 27.22
C GLY A 105 5.78 14.34 27.94
N CYS A 106 5.96 13.69 29.10
CA CYS A 106 7.21 13.75 29.87
C CYS A 106 8.25 12.68 29.46
N TYR A 107 7.98 11.89 28.41
CA TYR A 107 8.79 10.77 27.98
C TYR A 107 9.57 11.05 26.69
N VAL A 108 10.61 10.27 26.45
CA VAL A 108 11.36 10.24 25.19
C VAL A 108 11.14 8.91 24.48
N THR A 109 10.88 8.98 23.18
CA THR A 109 10.63 7.83 22.31
C THR A 109 11.35 8.00 20.97
N PRO A 110 11.67 6.94 20.22
CA PRO A 110 12.16 7.08 18.86
C PRO A 110 11.19 7.87 17.98
N SER A 111 11.72 8.68 17.06
CA SER A 111 10.91 9.55 16.20
C SER A 111 10.03 8.82 15.18
N PHE A 112 10.19 7.50 15.05
CA PHE A 112 9.31 6.67 14.21
C PHE A 112 8.11 6.13 15.00
N ALA A 113 8.13 6.12 16.33
CA ALA A 113 7.06 5.56 17.13
C ALA A 113 5.80 6.42 16.94
N HIS A 114 4.70 5.82 16.48
CA HIS A 114 3.44 6.53 16.35
C HIS A 114 2.87 6.86 17.73
N ASN A 115 2.47 8.11 17.91
CA ASN A 115 1.88 8.62 19.14
C ASN A 115 0.82 9.67 18.84
N TYR A 116 -0.10 9.85 19.76
CA TYR A 116 -1.20 10.80 19.68
C TYR A 116 -1.38 11.50 21.03
N GLU A 117 -1.62 12.81 21.01
CA GLU A 117 -1.79 13.62 22.22
C GLU A 117 -3.21 13.56 22.78
N SER A 118 -4.18 13.04 22.00
CA SER A 118 -5.57 12.85 22.43
C SER A 118 -6.21 11.63 21.76
N THR A 119 -7.24 11.06 22.39
CA THR A 119 -8.07 10.00 21.79
C THR A 119 -8.74 10.47 20.51
N LYS A 120 -9.10 11.75 20.45
CA LYS A 120 -9.66 12.38 19.27
C LYS A 120 -8.70 12.40 18.08
N GLU A 121 -7.42 12.68 18.32
CA GLU A 121 -6.39 12.64 17.28
C GLU A 121 -6.19 11.21 16.76
N LEU A 122 -6.10 10.23 17.65
CA LEU A 122 -6.05 8.81 17.28
C LEU A 122 -7.27 8.43 16.43
N PHE A 123 -8.49 8.79 16.87
CA PHE A 123 -9.73 8.50 16.14
C PHE A 123 -9.73 9.09 14.74
N TYR A 124 -9.22 10.31 14.58
CA TYR A 124 -9.11 10.95 13.28
C TYR A 124 -8.16 10.16 12.36
N ASP A 125 -6.98 9.80 12.84
CA ASP A 125 -5.95 9.10 12.06
C ASP A 125 -6.39 7.68 11.64
N ILE A 126 -7.05 6.94 12.54
CA ILE A 126 -7.59 5.61 12.24
C ILE A 126 -8.97 5.67 11.54
N ASN A 127 -9.44 6.85 11.13
CA ASN A 127 -10.69 7.06 10.41
C ASN A 127 -11.93 6.52 11.15
N LEU A 128 -12.01 6.81 12.46
CA LEU A 128 -13.12 6.48 13.36
C LEU A 128 -14.07 7.65 13.64
N THR A 129 -13.63 8.90 13.41
CA THR A 129 -14.50 10.09 13.54
C THR A 129 -15.76 9.96 12.68
N THR A 130 -16.89 10.41 13.21
CA THR A 130 -18.20 10.25 12.58
C THR A 130 -18.81 11.57 12.13
N ASP A 131 -19.98 11.52 11.50
CA ASP A 131 -20.79 12.70 11.19
C ASP A 131 -21.61 13.20 12.42
N SER A 132 -21.39 12.65 13.62
CA SER A 132 -22.13 12.98 14.83
C SER A 132 -21.22 13.20 16.03
N GLU A 133 -21.06 14.46 16.44
CA GLU A 133 -20.26 14.82 17.63
C GLU A 133 -20.75 14.12 18.90
N VAL A 134 -22.05 13.83 19.02
CA VAL A 134 -22.60 13.10 20.18
C VAL A 134 -22.09 11.65 20.19
N LEU A 135 -22.03 11.00 19.03
CA LEU A 135 -21.48 9.65 18.91
C LEU A 135 -19.98 9.65 19.17
N ASP A 136 -19.24 10.61 18.61
CA ASP A 136 -17.80 10.74 18.84
C ASP A 136 -17.51 10.90 20.34
N ASN A 137 -18.21 11.81 21.03
CA ASN A 137 -18.05 12.00 22.47
C ASN A 137 -18.43 10.74 23.28
N ASP A 138 -19.50 10.03 22.91
CA ASP A 138 -19.88 8.78 23.57
C ASP A 138 -18.77 7.72 23.43
N MET A 139 -18.16 7.58 22.24
CA MET A 139 -17.08 6.64 21.98
C MET A 139 -15.77 7.05 22.67
N GLU A 140 -15.39 8.33 22.60
CA GLU A 140 -14.20 8.89 23.25
C GLU A 140 -14.29 8.70 24.77
N SER A 141 -15.44 8.96 25.37
CA SER A 141 -15.66 8.80 26.83
C SER A 141 -15.53 7.37 27.35
N CYS A 142 -15.47 6.38 26.46
CA CYS A 142 -15.19 5.00 26.84
C CYS A 142 -13.72 4.79 27.22
N PHE A 143 -12.81 5.64 26.74
CA PHE A 143 -11.39 5.56 27.04
C PHE A 143 -11.07 6.38 28.29
N ILE A 144 -10.28 5.79 29.21
CA ILE A 144 -9.80 6.49 30.40
C ILE A 144 -8.50 7.24 30.07
N ASN A 145 -7.72 6.69 29.14
CA ASN A 145 -6.53 7.32 28.59
C ASN A 145 -6.90 8.36 27.54
N ASP A 146 -6.13 9.44 27.47
CA ASP A 146 -6.24 10.42 26.38
C ASP A 146 -4.97 10.45 25.52
N GLU A 147 -3.80 10.15 26.08
CA GLU A 147 -2.55 10.03 25.32
C GLU A 147 -2.31 8.58 24.88
N TRP A 148 -1.76 8.42 23.67
CA TRP A 148 -1.54 7.12 23.06
C TRP A 148 -0.15 7.02 22.44
N ILE A 149 0.47 5.84 22.52
CA ILE A 149 1.67 5.50 21.78
C ILE A 149 1.58 4.04 21.32
N GLN A 150 2.22 3.69 20.21
CA GLN A 150 2.29 2.31 19.76
C GLN A 150 2.96 1.41 20.82
N HIS A 151 2.47 0.18 20.94
CA HIS A 151 3.11 -0.85 21.76
C HIS A 151 4.55 -1.08 21.34
N THR A 152 5.41 -1.43 22.29
CA THR A 152 6.85 -1.67 22.05
C THR A 152 7.50 -0.51 21.27
N PRO A 153 7.46 0.73 21.79
CA PRO A 153 7.82 1.95 21.04
C PRO A 153 9.28 2.00 20.54
N TYR A 154 10.15 1.13 21.06
CA TYR A 154 11.53 0.96 20.59
C TYR A 154 11.67 -0.01 19.40
N MET A 155 10.58 -0.67 19.01
CA MET A 155 10.50 -1.56 17.85
C MET A 155 9.65 -0.92 16.76
N MET A 156 10.07 -1.11 15.50
CA MET A 156 9.27 -0.69 14.35
C MET A 156 8.05 -1.60 14.22
N SER A 157 6.93 -1.02 13.80
CA SER A 157 5.79 -1.80 13.33
C SER A 157 6.10 -2.51 12.02
N GLU A 158 5.27 -3.47 11.61
CA GLU A 158 5.51 -4.22 10.37
C GLU A 158 5.60 -3.29 9.15
N SER A 159 4.70 -2.30 9.07
CA SER A 159 4.67 -1.30 8.00
C SER A 159 5.95 -0.45 7.96
N GLN A 160 6.42 -0.03 9.14
CA GLN A 160 7.64 0.78 9.31
C GLN A 160 8.89 -0.02 8.91
N GLU A 161 8.96 -1.28 9.34
CA GLU A 161 10.09 -2.15 9.05
C GLU A 161 10.18 -2.50 7.56
N LEU A 162 9.08 -2.91 6.93
CA LEU A 162 9.05 -3.19 5.49
C LEU A 162 9.41 -1.96 4.67
N SER A 163 8.95 -0.78 5.10
CA SER A 163 9.32 0.50 4.49
C SER A 163 10.82 0.79 4.64
N PHE A 164 11.40 0.50 5.79
CA PHE A 164 12.84 0.64 6.04
C PHE A 164 13.66 -0.34 5.20
N MET A 165 13.27 -1.62 5.16
CA MET A 165 13.91 -2.65 4.34
C MET A 165 13.87 -2.29 2.85
N TRP A 166 12.73 -1.79 2.37
CA TRP A 166 12.59 -1.34 0.98
C TRP A 166 13.51 -0.14 0.67
N LYS A 167 13.58 0.86 1.55
CA LYS A 167 14.52 1.99 1.40
C LYS A 167 15.98 1.53 1.41
N THR A 168 16.32 0.57 2.28
CA THR A 168 17.66 -0.02 2.35
C THR A 168 18.00 -0.76 1.06
N PHE A 169 17.07 -1.57 0.56
CA PHE A 169 17.21 -2.24 -0.73
C PHE A 169 17.38 -1.25 -1.89
N GLN A 170 16.58 -0.19 -1.94
CA GLN A 170 16.71 0.86 -2.94
C GLN A 170 18.11 1.48 -2.92
N ARG A 171 18.61 1.88 -1.74
CA ARG A 171 19.96 2.45 -1.57
C ARG A 171 21.02 1.48 -2.06
N MET A 172 20.92 0.21 -1.67
CA MET A 172 21.84 -0.86 -2.06
C MET A 172 21.93 -1.03 -3.57
N VAL A 173 20.80 -1.23 -4.28
CA VAL A 173 20.83 -1.51 -5.73
C VAL A 173 21.18 -0.26 -6.56
N LYS A 174 20.93 0.93 -6.02
CA LYS A 174 21.28 2.21 -6.64
C LYS A 174 22.77 2.53 -6.52
N HIS A 175 23.37 2.30 -5.34
CA HIS A 175 24.66 2.90 -4.98
C HIS A 175 25.74 1.92 -4.51
N GLU A 176 25.41 0.66 -4.25
CA GLU A 176 26.36 -0.31 -3.66
C GLU A 176 26.52 -1.56 -4.54
N GLN A 177 25.50 -2.41 -4.61
CA GLN A 177 25.60 -3.74 -5.22
C GLN A 177 24.32 -4.07 -6.01
N ARG A 178 24.41 -3.98 -7.35
CA ARG A 178 23.26 -4.15 -8.24
C ARG A 178 23.12 -5.55 -8.84
N PHE A 179 24.22 -6.16 -9.26
CA PHE A 179 24.16 -7.40 -10.05
C PHE A 179 24.26 -8.67 -9.22
N THR A 180 24.80 -8.56 -8.00
CA THR A 180 25.10 -9.70 -7.14
C THR A 180 24.45 -9.56 -5.75
N PHE A 181 23.44 -8.69 -5.61
CA PHE A 181 22.79 -8.42 -4.32
C PHE A 181 22.22 -9.68 -3.66
N PHE A 182 21.76 -10.65 -4.46
CA PHE A 182 21.26 -11.95 -3.99
C PHE A 182 22.31 -12.83 -3.31
N LYS A 183 23.60 -12.43 -3.34
CA LYS A 183 24.69 -13.07 -2.59
C LYS A 183 24.99 -12.41 -1.25
N ARG A 184 24.31 -11.32 -0.90
CA ARG A 184 24.49 -10.73 0.41
C ARG A 184 23.76 -11.56 1.49
N PRO A 185 24.21 -11.49 2.75
CA PRO A 185 23.60 -12.24 3.84
C PRO A 185 22.08 -12.05 3.95
N GLU A 186 21.59 -10.84 3.72
CA GLU A 186 20.16 -10.48 3.81
C GLU A 186 19.27 -11.24 2.80
N PHE A 187 19.84 -11.74 1.69
CA PHE A 187 19.11 -12.47 0.63
C PHE A 187 19.48 -13.95 0.53
N THR A 188 20.48 -14.41 1.28
CA THR A 188 20.93 -15.81 1.29
C THR A 188 20.35 -16.59 2.47
N GLY A 189 19.74 -15.90 3.43
CA GLY A 189 19.29 -16.49 4.69
C GLY A 189 20.44 -16.82 5.65
N GLU A 190 21.66 -16.40 5.33
CA GLU A 190 22.84 -16.54 6.21
C GLU A 190 22.79 -15.54 7.37
N GLU A 191 22.20 -14.36 7.13
CA GLU A 191 21.72 -13.50 8.21
C GLU A 191 20.27 -13.89 8.55
N VAL A 192 20.10 -14.60 9.66
CA VAL A 192 18.86 -14.53 10.43
C VAL A 192 18.93 -13.23 11.24
N SER A 193 18.87 -12.09 10.57
CA SER A 193 18.61 -10.79 11.21
C SER A 193 17.16 -10.45 10.80
N ASN A 194 16.15 -10.58 11.65
CA ASN A 194 15.93 -9.82 12.88
C ASN A 194 14.92 -10.54 13.81
N ASP A 195 14.84 -10.11 15.08
CA ASP A 195 13.96 -10.60 16.17
C ASP A 195 12.45 -10.68 15.85
N ASN A 196 12.00 -10.28 14.67
CA ASN A 196 10.62 -10.12 14.24
C ASN A 196 10.14 -11.14 13.19
N GLY A 197 11.03 -11.97 12.64
CA GLY A 197 10.66 -13.08 11.74
C GLY A 197 10.38 -12.72 10.28
N LEU A 198 10.72 -11.50 9.82
CA LEU A 198 10.64 -11.13 8.40
C LEU A 198 11.77 -11.77 7.56
N MET A 199 11.49 -12.04 6.29
CA MET A 199 12.47 -12.45 5.26
C MET A 199 13.04 -11.23 4.51
N ASP A 200 13.77 -11.44 3.42
CA ASP A 200 14.19 -10.33 2.55
C ASP A 200 12.99 -9.60 1.92
N ILE A 201 13.17 -8.32 1.60
CA ILE A 201 12.08 -7.46 1.14
C ILE A 201 11.39 -7.93 -0.15
N LEU A 202 12.10 -8.61 -1.06
CA LEU A 202 11.49 -9.11 -2.30
C LEU A 202 10.62 -10.34 -2.00
N THR A 203 11.08 -11.21 -1.11
CA THR A 203 10.30 -12.35 -0.62
C THR A 203 9.07 -11.88 0.15
N GLU A 204 9.19 -10.89 1.04
CA GLU A 204 8.06 -10.28 1.76
C GLU A 204 7.04 -9.65 0.80
N LEU A 205 7.50 -8.91 -0.21
CA LEU A 205 6.62 -8.38 -1.26
C LEU A 205 5.89 -9.52 -1.99
N GLY A 206 6.58 -10.60 -2.35
CA GLY A 206 5.97 -11.77 -2.99
C GLY A 206 4.92 -12.45 -2.11
N ALA A 207 5.21 -12.59 -0.82
CA ALA A 207 4.30 -13.15 0.18
C ALA A 207 3.03 -12.29 0.32
N LYS A 208 3.17 -10.97 0.48
CA LYS A 208 2.03 -10.04 0.58
C LYS A 208 1.20 -9.98 -0.70
N ILE A 209 1.83 -9.97 -1.88
CA ILE A 209 1.13 -10.06 -3.16
C ILE A 209 0.24 -11.31 -3.23
N THR A 210 0.77 -12.44 -2.74
CA THR A 210 0.05 -13.72 -2.71
C THR A 210 -1.08 -13.71 -1.69
N ALA A 211 -0.79 -13.25 -0.46
CA ALA A 211 -1.74 -13.21 0.64
C ALA A 211 -2.98 -12.35 0.33
N HIS A 212 -2.77 -11.23 -0.38
CA HIS A 212 -3.85 -10.32 -0.80
C HIS A 212 -4.45 -10.63 -2.17
N ASN A 213 -4.04 -11.73 -2.81
CA ASN A 213 -4.52 -12.17 -4.12
C ASN A 213 -4.50 -11.03 -5.17
N LEU A 214 -3.37 -10.32 -5.28
CA LEU A 214 -3.23 -9.18 -6.19
C LEU A 214 -3.02 -9.59 -7.65
N TYR A 215 -3.51 -10.76 -8.05
CA TYR A 215 -3.40 -11.27 -9.41
C TYR A 215 -4.70 -11.03 -10.18
N SER A 216 -4.58 -10.55 -11.40
CA SER A 216 -5.69 -10.43 -12.35
C SER A 216 -5.50 -11.40 -13.51
N ASN A 217 -6.58 -12.08 -13.90
CA ASN A 217 -6.65 -12.80 -15.17
C ASN A 217 -7.18 -11.84 -16.23
N ILE A 218 -6.38 -11.56 -17.25
CA ILE A 218 -6.83 -10.82 -18.44
C ILE A 218 -7.21 -11.85 -19.49
N SER A 219 -8.44 -11.77 -20.00
CA SER A 219 -8.97 -12.73 -20.97
C SER A 219 -8.40 -12.52 -22.37
N ALA A 220 -8.35 -13.59 -23.16
CA ALA A 220 -8.22 -13.49 -24.61
C ALA A 220 -9.30 -12.54 -25.18
N GLY A 221 -8.93 -11.76 -26.20
CA GLY A 221 -9.77 -10.73 -26.80
C GLY A 221 -9.73 -9.37 -26.09
N THR A 222 -9.06 -9.23 -24.93
CA THR A 222 -8.88 -7.91 -24.32
C THR A 222 -8.03 -7.01 -25.23
N GLU A 223 -8.54 -5.80 -25.46
CA GLU A 223 -7.89 -4.79 -26.28
C GLU A 223 -6.79 -4.07 -25.49
N LEU A 224 -5.62 -3.90 -26.11
CA LEU A 224 -4.50 -3.14 -25.60
C LEU A 224 -4.03 -2.16 -26.67
N TYR A 225 -3.57 -0.99 -26.23
CA TYR A 225 -3.11 0.08 -27.10
C TYR A 225 -1.66 0.41 -26.80
N ARG A 226 -0.87 0.63 -27.85
CA ARG A 226 0.48 1.15 -27.73
C ARG A 226 0.68 2.29 -28.71
N CYS A 227 1.25 3.38 -28.22
CA CYS A 227 1.60 4.53 -29.03
C CYS A 227 3.11 4.59 -29.25
N ARG A 228 3.53 4.96 -30.45
CA ARG A 228 4.91 5.26 -30.80
C ARG A 228 4.98 6.63 -31.45
N PHE A 229 5.72 7.55 -30.85
CA PHE A 229 6.07 8.83 -31.48
C PHE A 229 7.10 8.57 -32.58
N ILE A 230 6.89 9.20 -33.73
CA ILE A 230 7.67 8.99 -34.95
C ILE A 230 8.22 10.31 -35.46
N ASN A 231 9.39 10.22 -36.10
CA ASN A 231 9.98 11.38 -36.77
C ASN A 231 9.30 11.64 -38.13
N GLU A 232 9.56 12.81 -38.72
CA GLU A 232 9.11 13.10 -40.06
C GLU A 232 9.69 12.11 -41.08
N GLY A 233 8.85 11.61 -42.00
CA GLY A 233 9.23 10.58 -42.99
C GLY A 233 9.27 9.13 -42.48
N GLU A 234 9.16 8.89 -41.16
CA GLU A 234 9.12 7.53 -40.61
C GLU A 234 7.75 6.87 -40.87
N THR A 235 7.76 5.60 -41.27
CA THR A 235 6.55 4.79 -41.51
C THR A 235 6.58 3.59 -40.59
N VAL A 236 5.45 3.32 -39.91
CA VAL A 236 5.25 2.17 -39.02
C VAL A 236 3.99 1.46 -39.48
N ASN A 237 4.12 0.27 -40.06
CA ASN A 237 2.98 -0.48 -40.61
C ASN A 237 3.02 -2.00 -40.33
N LYS A 238 4.05 -2.49 -39.63
CA LYS A 238 4.17 -3.91 -39.25
C LYS A 238 4.05 -4.12 -37.75
N PHE A 239 3.63 -5.32 -37.37
CA PHE A 239 3.58 -5.79 -35.98
C PHE A 239 4.87 -5.49 -35.22
N ASP A 240 6.02 -5.90 -35.75
CA ASP A 240 7.33 -5.70 -35.10
C ASP A 240 7.70 -4.22 -34.96
N GLU A 241 7.17 -3.33 -35.82
CA GLU A 241 7.50 -1.91 -35.79
C GLU A 241 6.68 -1.14 -34.73
N ILE A 242 5.45 -1.59 -34.42
CA ILE A 242 4.58 -0.92 -33.45
C ILE A 242 4.56 -1.59 -32.06
N THR A 243 4.95 -2.86 -31.97
CA THR A 243 5.07 -3.62 -30.70
C THR A 243 6.35 -3.29 -29.95
N SER A 244 6.86 -4.18 -29.08
CA SER A 244 8.09 -4.01 -28.31
C SER A 244 9.30 -3.71 -29.19
N SER A 245 10.18 -2.83 -28.71
CA SER A 245 11.43 -2.54 -29.42
C SER A 245 12.30 -3.81 -29.46
N PRO A 246 13.10 -4.05 -30.51
CA PRO A 246 14.11 -5.12 -30.47
C PRO A 246 15.12 -4.85 -29.35
N ASP A 247 15.77 -5.90 -28.83
CA ASP A 247 16.67 -5.80 -27.67
C ASP A 247 17.76 -4.73 -27.87
N ASN A 248 18.36 -4.64 -29.06
CA ASN A 248 19.40 -3.64 -29.37
C ASN A 248 18.90 -2.18 -29.48
N LYS A 249 17.57 -1.96 -29.48
CA LYS A 249 16.94 -0.62 -29.47
C LYS A 249 16.05 -0.41 -28.24
N ALA A 250 15.99 -1.39 -27.34
CA ALA A 250 15.22 -1.28 -26.11
C ALA A 250 15.91 -0.27 -25.19
N LYS A 251 15.32 0.93 -25.10
CA LYS A 251 15.72 1.93 -24.11
C LYS A 251 15.29 1.48 -22.72
N GLN A 252 15.93 2.01 -21.69
CA GLN A 252 15.45 1.78 -20.34
C GLN A 252 14.04 2.35 -20.16
N SER A 253 13.28 1.72 -19.26
CA SER A 253 11.98 2.14 -18.80
C SER A 253 11.82 1.77 -17.33
N ARG A 254 10.72 2.20 -16.72
CA ARG A 254 10.44 1.98 -15.29
C ARG A 254 10.57 0.51 -14.87
N MET A 255 10.07 -0.41 -15.70
CA MET A 255 10.03 -1.83 -15.37
C MET A 255 11.11 -2.66 -16.09
N SER A 256 11.90 -2.06 -16.98
CA SER A 256 12.93 -2.79 -17.74
C SER A 256 14.19 -1.96 -17.98
N PRO A 257 15.40 -2.51 -17.74
CA PRO A 257 16.65 -1.82 -18.07
C PRO A 257 16.85 -1.76 -19.60
N ALA A 258 17.78 -0.91 -20.04
CA ALA A 258 18.17 -0.86 -21.45
C ALA A 258 18.66 -2.24 -21.92
N GLY A 259 18.28 -2.64 -23.12
CA GLY A 259 18.57 -3.98 -23.67
C GLY A 259 17.54 -5.05 -23.32
N ILE A 260 16.65 -4.82 -22.35
CA ILE A 260 15.59 -5.78 -21.98
C ILE A 260 14.26 -5.32 -22.57
N SER A 261 13.87 -5.94 -23.68
CA SER A 261 12.61 -5.66 -24.36
C SER A 261 11.40 -6.23 -23.61
N MET A 262 10.41 -5.37 -23.38
CA MET A 262 9.08 -5.71 -22.84
C MET A 262 8.00 -4.93 -23.60
N PHE A 263 6.77 -5.46 -23.61
CA PHE A 263 5.63 -4.77 -24.21
C PHE A 263 5.04 -3.80 -23.20
N TYR A 264 5.09 -2.51 -23.51
CA TYR A 264 4.38 -1.46 -22.79
C TYR A 264 3.15 -1.05 -23.58
N GLY A 265 2.00 -0.98 -22.89
CA GLY A 265 0.74 -0.53 -23.47
C GLY A 265 -0.21 0.02 -22.40
N ALA A 266 -1.42 0.32 -22.82
CA ALA A 266 -2.51 0.77 -21.96
C ALA A 266 -3.85 0.17 -22.41
N PHE A 267 -4.87 0.27 -21.55
CA PHE A 267 -6.22 -0.21 -21.86
C PHE A 267 -7.04 0.75 -22.74
N ASP A 268 -6.55 1.97 -22.97
CA ASP A 268 -7.16 2.94 -23.89
C ASP A 268 -6.12 3.75 -24.70
N LYS A 269 -6.56 4.30 -25.85
CA LYS A 269 -5.72 5.08 -26.77
C LYS A 269 -5.12 6.32 -26.11
N LYS A 270 -5.89 7.06 -25.30
CA LYS A 270 -5.46 8.33 -24.70
C LYS A 270 -4.34 8.11 -23.69
N THR A 271 -4.47 7.09 -22.84
CA THR A 271 -3.41 6.71 -21.89
C THR A 271 -2.14 6.29 -22.63
N ALA A 272 -2.25 5.49 -23.69
CA ALA A 272 -1.10 5.09 -24.50
C ALA A 272 -0.37 6.30 -25.13
N ILE A 273 -1.11 7.29 -25.64
CA ILE A 273 -0.52 8.51 -26.23
C ILE A 273 0.25 9.31 -25.17
N VAL A 274 -0.37 9.58 -24.03
CA VAL A 274 0.20 10.44 -22.98
C VAL A 274 1.47 9.81 -22.39
N GLU A 275 1.48 8.50 -22.13
CA GLU A 275 2.62 7.81 -21.53
C GLU A 275 3.80 7.64 -22.49
N SER A 276 3.53 7.44 -23.79
CA SER A 276 4.57 7.38 -24.82
C SER A 276 5.13 8.75 -25.21
N SER A 277 4.49 9.83 -24.78
CA SER A 277 4.83 11.18 -25.22
C SER A 277 6.17 11.66 -24.64
N PRO A 278 7.05 12.30 -25.46
CA PRO A 278 8.31 12.87 -24.98
C PRO A 278 8.14 13.93 -23.89
N ASP A 279 7.13 14.80 -24.03
CA ASP A 279 6.79 15.88 -23.10
C ASP A 279 5.72 15.47 -22.06
N GLY A 280 4.99 14.37 -22.32
CA GLY A 280 3.88 13.91 -21.48
C GLY A 280 2.57 14.66 -21.73
N GLU A 281 2.52 15.52 -22.75
CA GLU A 281 1.34 16.27 -23.17
C GLU A 281 0.64 15.61 -24.36
N GLY A 282 1.27 14.62 -24.99
CA GLY A 282 0.71 13.91 -26.14
C GLY A 282 0.86 14.68 -27.45
N THR A 283 1.71 15.71 -27.49
CA THR A 283 1.91 16.54 -28.68
C THR A 283 2.98 15.95 -29.60
N GLY A 284 2.75 16.02 -30.91
CA GLY A 284 3.66 15.51 -31.94
C GLY A 284 3.03 14.47 -32.86
N LYS A 285 3.85 13.94 -33.79
CA LYS A 285 3.44 12.89 -34.73
C LYS A 285 3.63 11.51 -34.09
N TYR A 286 2.58 10.71 -34.09
CA TYR A 286 2.60 9.38 -33.50
C TYR A 286 1.76 8.40 -34.30
N VAL A 287 1.96 7.12 -34.01
CA VAL A 287 1.21 5.99 -34.56
C VAL A 287 0.73 5.14 -33.39
N ILE A 288 -0.51 4.65 -33.48
CA ILE A 288 -1.14 3.82 -32.45
C ILE A 288 -1.38 2.43 -33.02
N GLY A 289 -0.84 1.41 -32.35
CA GLY A 289 -1.22 0.02 -32.58
C GLY A 289 -2.33 -0.40 -31.63
N LYS A 290 -3.40 -0.96 -32.18
CA LYS A 290 -4.44 -1.67 -31.42
C LYS A 290 -4.15 -3.16 -31.46
N PHE A 291 -4.14 -3.81 -30.30
CA PHE A 291 -3.86 -5.22 -30.15
C PHE A 291 -4.98 -5.94 -29.42
N ASN A 292 -5.21 -7.21 -29.77
CA ASN A 292 -6.02 -8.12 -28.97
C ASN A 292 -5.14 -9.19 -28.33
N LEU A 293 -5.43 -9.57 -27.08
CA LEU A 293 -4.80 -10.72 -26.45
C LEU A 293 -5.23 -12.03 -27.11
N LYS A 294 -4.28 -12.89 -27.48
CA LYS A 294 -4.54 -14.21 -28.09
C LYS A 294 -4.90 -15.28 -27.06
N LYS A 295 -4.51 -15.10 -25.80
CA LYS A 295 -4.69 -16.07 -24.73
C LYS A 295 -4.87 -15.35 -23.39
N ASN A 296 -5.38 -16.08 -22.40
CA ASN A 296 -5.49 -15.54 -21.05
C ASN A 296 -4.11 -15.35 -20.44
N LEU A 297 -3.88 -14.20 -19.80
CA LEU A 297 -2.63 -13.87 -19.11
C LEU A 297 -2.89 -13.64 -17.62
N ILE A 298 -1.92 -13.99 -16.78
CA ILE A 298 -1.95 -13.72 -15.34
C ILE A 298 -1.02 -12.54 -15.08
N VAL A 299 -1.55 -11.44 -14.55
CA VAL A 299 -0.75 -10.24 -14.27
C VAL A 299 -0.83 -9.88 -12.79
N LEU A 300 0.22 -9.25 -12.28
CA LEU A 300 0.14 -8.50 -11.02
C LEU A 300 -0.70 -7.25 -11.25
N ASP A 301 -1.70 -7.00 -10.41
CA ASP A 301 -2.60 -5.86 -10.54
C ASP A 301 -2.47 -4.92 -9.35
N LEU A 302 -1.57 -3.94 -9.50
CA LEU A 302 -1.30 -2.92 -8.48
C LEU A 302 -2.43 -1.88 -8.36
N THR A 303 -3.49 -1.99 -9.17
CA THR A 303 -4.66 -1.10 -9.12
C THR A 303 -5.75 -1.63 -8.20
N LYS A 304 -5.66 -2.93 -7.82
CA LYS A 304 -6.62 -3.64 -6.97
C LYS A 304 -6.17 -3.83 -5.52
N LEU A 305 -5.23 -3.00 -5.06
CA LEU A 305 -4.85 -3.01 -3.65
C LEU A 305 -6.10 -2.80 -2.76
N PRO A 306 -6.28 -3.59 -1.68
CA PRO A 306 -7.31 -3.32 -0.70
C PRO A 306 -7.21 -1.88 -0.21
N LYS A 307 -8.35 -1.23 0.06
CA LYS A 307 -8.34 0.13 0.63
C LYS A 307 -7.56 0.10 1.96
N PRO A 308 -6.57 0.99 2.17
CA PRO A 308 -5.84 1.03 3.42
C PRO A 308 -6.78 1.50 4.52
N SER A 309 -6.74 0.82 5.66
CA SER A 309 -7.60 1.09 6.81
C SER A 309 -7.06 0.38 8.03
N PHE A 310 -6.99 1.05 9.17
CA PHE A 310 -6.71 0.38 10.44
C PHE A 310 -7.69 -0.78 10.68
N TRP A 311 -8.93 -0.65 10.22
CA TRP A 311 -10.00 -1.62 10.46
C TRP A 311 -9.97 -2.88 9.57
N ILE A 312 -9.08 -2.96 8.57
CA ILE A 312 -8.96 -4.19 7.75
C ILE A 312 -8.18 -5.29 8.47
N GLY A 313 -8.87 -6.37 8.85
CA GLY A 313 -8.22 -7.63 9.24
C GLY A 313 -7.05 -7.49 10.23
N LYS A 314 -6.07 -8.41 10.13
CA LYS A 314 -4.84 -8.39 10.92
C LYS A 314 -3.63 -7.78 10.17
N ASP A 315 -3.58 -7.90 8.85
CA ASP A 315 -2.45 -7.45 8.01
C ASP A 315 -2.68 -6.02 7.45
N TRP A 316 -3.22 -5.11 8.28
CA TRP A 316 -3.48 -3.73 7.86
C TRP A 316 -2.17 -2.96 7.61
N GLU A 317 -1.14 -3.24 8.40
CA GLU A 317 0.20 -2.66 8.28
C GLU A 317 0.90 -3.11 6.99
N GLY A 318 0.82 -4.39 6.64
CA GLY A 318 1.30 -4.86 5.34
C GLY A 318 0.58 -4.25 4.15
N ILE A 319 -0.73 -4.01 4.25
CA ILE A 319 -1.49 -3.31 3.21
C ILE A 319 -1.04 -1.85 3.12
N GLU A 320 -0.83 -1.17 4.24
CA GLU A 320 -0.30 0.19 4.27
C GLU A 320 1.06 0.27 3.56
N PHE A 321 1.97 -0.66 3.87
CA PHE A 321 3.24 -0.79 3.17
C PHE A 321 3.06 -1.01 1.67
N LEU A 322 2.17 -1.90 1.22
CA LEU A 322 1.90 -2.13 -0.20
C LEU A 322 1.45 -0.86 -0.93
N HIS A 323 0.66 0.01 -0.28
CA HIS A 323 0.31 1.32 -0.84
C HIS A 323 1.52 2.24 -0.95
N SER A 324 2.37 2.28 0.08
CA SER A 324 3.62 3.04 0.06
C SER A 324 4.53 2.58 -1.08
N PHE A 325 4.79 1.26 -1.15
CA PHE A 325 5.55 0.62 -2.21
C PHE A 325 5.00 0.94 -3.60
N ASN A 326 3.69 0.76 -3.81
CA ASN A 326 3.04 1.01 -5.09
C ASN A 326 3.21 2.47 -5.53
N ARG A 327 2.98 3.44 -4.62
CA ARG A 327 3.23 4.86 -4.90
C ARG A 327 4.68 5.07 -5.34
N GLU A 328 5.64 4.45 -4.66
CA GLU A 328 7.05 4.63 -4.99
C GLU A 328 7.46 4.05 -6.34
N ILE A 329 7.02 2.84 -6.69
CA ILE A 329 7.41 2.22 -7.97
C ILE A 329 6.66 2.83 -9.16
N THR A 330 5.51 3.46 -8.93
CA THR A 330 4.69 4.12 -9.97
C THR A 330 4.88 5.63 -10.06
N LYS A 331 5.53 6.29 -9.09
CA LYS A 331 5.70 7.76 -9.09
C LYS A 331 6.35 8.27 -10.36
N ARG A 332 5.89 9.39 -10.90
CA ARG A 332 6.54 10.05 -12.04
C ARG A 332 7.99 10.39 -11.67
N ILE A 333 8.93 10.00 -12.52
CA ILE A 333 10.35 10.35 -12.39
C ILE A 333 10.65 11.34 -13.51
N GLU A 334 11.31 12.46 -13.17
CA GLU A 334 11.71 13.45 -14.16
C GLU A 334 12.70 12.83 -15.14
N ARG A 335 12.56 13.17 -16.42
CA ARG A 335 13.43 12.66 -17.49
C ARG A 335 14.72 13.48 -17.53
N ASP A 336 15.45 13.45 -16.43
CA ASP A 336 16.75 14.09 -16.26
C ASP A 336 17.90 13.08 -16.46
N ASP A 337 19.14 13.54 -16.28
CA ASP A 337 20.32 12.68 -16.41
C ASP A 337 20.39 11.57 -15.34
N ARG A 338 19.59 11.63 -14.25
CA ARG A 338 19.59 10.67 -13.13
C ARG A 338 18.49 9.62 -13.20
N ILE A 339 17.56 9.73 -14.15
CA ILE A 339 16.47 8.78 -14.38
C ILE A 339 16.91 7.30 -14.43
N HIS A 340 18.15 7.04 -14.87
CA HIS A 340 18.73 5.69 -14.93
C HIS A 340 18.98 5.06 -13.57
N ILE A 341 19.15 5.84 -12.51
CA ILE A 341 19.34 5.33 -11.14
C ILE A 341 17.99 5.08 -10.48
N ASP A 342 17.02 5.98 -10.69
CA ASP A 342 15.74 5.90 -9.99
C ASP A 342 14.82 4.76 -10.45
N TYR A 343 15.02 4.24 -11.67
CA TYR A 343 14.31 3.05 -12.14
C TYR A 343 14.88 1.73 -11.65
N ILE A 344 16.12 1.68 -11.13
CA ILE A 344 16.76 0.41 -10.77
C ILE A 344 15.91 -0.42 -9.79
N PRO A 345 15.35 0.12 -8.69
CA PRO A 345 14.59 -0.71 -7.76
C PRO A 345 13.35 -1.36 -8.38
N SER A 346 12.61 -0.63 -9.23
CA SER A 346 11.43 -1.16 -9.91
C SER A 346 11.82 -2.16 -11.01
N GLN A 347 12.95 -1.97 -11.68
CA GLN A 347 13.50 -2.94 -12.63
C GLN A 347 13.92 -4.25 -11.93
N VAL A 348 14.63 -4.17 -10.80
CA VAL A 348 15.02 -5.37 -10.04
C VAL A 348 13.79 -6.10 -9.50
N PHE A 349 12.81 -5.37 -8.97
CA PHE A 349 11.53 -5.96 -8.57
C PHE A 349 10.80 -6.63 -9.75
N THR A 350 10.82 -6.02 -10.93
CA THR A 350 10.23 -6.62 -12.14
C THR A 350 10.94 -7.91 -12.54
N GLU A 351 12.28 -7.96 -12.45
CA GLU A 351 13.04 -9.19 -12.70
C GLU A 351 12.74 -10.28 -11.66
N TYR A 352 12.61 -9.89 -10.38
CA TYR A 352 12.15 -10.79 -9.32
C TYR A 352 10.79 -11.41 -9.69
N LEU A 353 9.81 -10.62 -10.10
CA LEU A 353 8.50 -11.11 -10.55
C LEU A 353 8.61 -12.06 -11.76
N ARG A 354 9.47 -11.71 -12.72
CA ARG A 354 9.61 -12.44 -13.99
C ARG A 354 10.32 -13.79 -13.82
N TYR A 355 11.33 -13.85 -12.96
CA TYR A 355 12.25 -14.99 -12.90
C TYR A 355 12.15 -15.79 -11.62
N ILE A 356 11.83 -15.17 -10.48
CA ILE A 356 11.87 -15.79 -9.15
C ILE A 356 10.47 -16.06 -8.63
N HIS A 357 9.62 -15.03 -8.54
CA HIS A 357 8.27 -15.15 -7.99
C HIS A 357 7.43 -16.18 -8.75
N ARG A 358 6.67 -16.99 -8.01
CA ARG A 358 5.70 -17.95 -8.56
C ARG A 358 4.40 -17.84 -7.80
N LEU A 359 3.29 -18.05 -8.50
CA LEU A 359 2.00 -18.25 -7.85
C LEU A 359 2.03 -19.54 -7.02
N PRO A 360 1.11 -19.71 -6.04
CA PRO A 360 1.00 -20.95 -5.27
C PRO A 360 0.86 -22.23 -6.11
N ASN A 361 0.32 -22.12 -7.33
CA ASN A 361 0.19 -23.22 -8.28
C ASN A 361 1.42 -23.40 -9.21
N GLY A 362 2.53 -22.72 -8.92
CA GLY A 362 3.78 -22.77 -9.70
C GLY A 362 3.78 -21.96 -11.00
N LYS A 363 2.67 -21.30 -11.37
CA LYS A 363 2.61 -20.49 -12.59
C LYS A 363 3.43 -19.20 -12.44
N LYS A 364 3.91 -18.70 -13.58
CA LYS A 364 4.56 -17.40 -13.70
C LYS A 364 3.52 -16.30 -13.94
N ILE A 365 3.91 -15.08 -13.64
CA ILE A 365 3.18 -13.87 -14.00
C ILE A 365 3.65 -13.41 -15.38
N ASP A 366 2.73 -12.93 -16.20
CA ASP A 366 2.92 -12.46 -17.58
C ASP A 366 3.17 -10.96 -17.68
N GLY A 367 2.86 -10.19 -16.63
CA GLY A 367 2.98 -8.73 -16.64
C GLY A 367 2.50 -8.04 -15.37
N ILE A 368 2.45 -6.71 -15.42
CA ILE A 368 2.03 -5.83 -14.33
C ILE A 368 1.05 -4.79 -14.87
N ILE A 369 -0.12 -4.66 -14.24
CA ILE A 369 -1.04 -3.54 -14.40
C ILE A 369 -0.75 -2.52 -13.29
N TYR A 370 -0.62 -1.25 -13.66
CA TYR A 370 -0.38 -0.16 -12.72
C TYR A 370 -1.08 1.12 -13.17
N LYS A 371 -1.43 1.98 -12.20
CA LYS A 371 -2.03 3.28 -12.51
C LYS A 371 -1.04 4.14 -13.29
N SER A 372 -1.57 4.88 -14.26
CA SER A 372 -0.78 5.87 -14.96
C SER A 372 -0.33 6.99 -14.02
N SER A 373 0.92 7.42 -14.23
CA SER A 373 1.54 8.49 -13.44
C SER A 373 1.28 9.90 -14.02
N LEU A 374 0.59 9.96 -15.16
CA LEU A 374 0.24 11.15 -15.91
C LEU A 374 -1.28 11.36 -15.92
N LYS A 375 -1.77 12.51 -16.41
CA LYS A 375 -3.20 12.87 -16.46
C LYS A 375 -3.99 12.02 -17.47
N SER A 376 -4.06 10.72 -17.25
CA SER A 376 -4.71 9.76 -18.13
C SER A 376 -5.99 9.20 -17.52
N THR A 377 -6.74 8.45 -18.32
CA THR A 377 -8.09 8.00 -18.02
C THR A 377 -8.14 6.55 -17.57
N ASP A 378 -7.11 5.75 -17.83
CA ASP A 378 -7.06 4.31 -17.52
C ASP A 378 -5.63 3.87 -17.13
N ASN A 379 -5.46 2.55 -16.95
CA ASN A 379 -4.26 1.93 -16.43
C ASN A 379 -3.26 1.59 -17.54
N ASN A 380 -1.99 1.53 -17.14
CA ASN A 380 -0.92 0.98 -17.96
C ASN A 380 -0.78 -0.51 -17.73
N ILE A 381 -0.20 -1.18 -18.72
CA ILE A 381 0.22 -2.56 -18.62
C ILE A 381 1.63 -2.73 -19.20
N VAL A 382 2.46 -3.49 -18.49
CA VAL A 382 3.69 -4.06 -19.03
C VAL A 382 3.54 -5.57 -19.12
N LEU A 383 3.82 -6.16 -20.28
CA LEU A 383 3.88 -7.61 -20.46
C LEU A 383 5.34 -8.03 -20.64
N PHE A 384 5.72 -9.14 -20.01
CA PHE A 384 7.09 -9.67 -19.98
C PHE A 384 7.51 -10.39 -21.28
N TYR A 385 7.06 -9.85 -22.42
CA TYR A 385 7.25 -10.36 -23.76
C TYR A 385 8.07 -9.34 -24.58
N ASN A 386 9.20 -9.78 -25.11
CA ASN A 386 9.99 -8.98 -26.04
C ASN A 386 9.30 -8.88 -27.41
N GLN A 387 9.92 -8.19 -28.37
CA GLN A 387 9.35 -8.01 -29.71
C GLN A 387 8.92 -9.34 -30.36
N ARG A 388 9.78 -10.37 -30.30
CA ARG A 388 9.52 -11.67 -30.93
C ARG A 388 8.37 -12.41 -30.25
N SER A 389 8.48 -12.57 -28.93
CA SER A 389 7.50 -13.31 -28.12
C SER A 389 6.17 -12.57 -27.93
N SER A 390 6.12 -11.26 -28.21
CA SER A 390 4.85 -10.51 -28.24
C SER A 390 3.86 -11.12 -29.22
N SER A 391 4.34 -11.69 -30.34
CA SER A 391 3.47 -12.33 -31.33
C SER A 391 2.76 -13.59 -30.81
N ASP A 392 3.25 -14.21 -29.73
CA ASP A 392 2.63 -15.38 -29.09
C ASP A 392 1.38 -15.00 -28.28
N VAL A 393 1.24 -13.72 -27.93
CA VAL A 393 0.20 -13.25 -26.99
C VAL A 393 -0.59 -12.06 -27.51
N LEU A 394 -0.11 -11.34 -28.52
CA LEU A 394 -0.78 -10.20 -29.13
C LEU A 394 -1.06 -10.46 -30.61
N GLU A 395 -2.24 -10.02 -31.04
CA GLU A 395 -2.65 -9.89 -32.44
C GLU A 395 -2.81 -8.40 -32.75
N LEU A 396 -2.12 -7.90 -33.77
CA LEU A 396 -2.31 -6.52 -34.25
C LEU A 396 -3.62 -6.45 -35.04
N VAL A 397 -4.53 -5.60 -34.59
CA VAL A 397 -5.85 -5.39 -35.19
C VAL A 397 -5.79 -4.27 -36.23
N GLU A 398 -5.26 -3.11 -35.81
CA GLU A 398 -5.13 -1.94 -36.68
C GLU A 398 -3.95 -1.07 -36.24
N ILE A 399 -3.46 -0.27 -37.19
CA ILE A 399 -2.51 0.82 -36.97
C ILE A 399 -3.18 2.11 -37.44
N THR A 400 -3.26 3.12 -36.57
CA THR A 400 -3.89 4.42 -36.85
C THR A 400 -2.96 5.58 -36.54
#